data_AF-A0A0K0D6D1-F1
#
_entry.id   AF-A0A0K0D6D1-F1
#
_cell.length_a   1.000
_cell.length_b   1.000
_cell.length_c   1.000
_cell.angle_alpha   90.00
_cell.angle_beta   90.00
_cell.angle_gamma   90.00
#
_symmetry.space_group_name_H-M   'P 1'
#
loop_
_entity.id
_entity.type
_entity.pdbx_description
1 polymer ?
#
loop_
_entity_poly.entity_id
_entity_poly.type
_entity_poly.pdbx_seq_one_letter_code
_entity_poly.pdbx_strand_id
1 'polypeptide(L)' 'EKKEIAATSSEKREEKQLLRIVGLTDTPGELHFLIKWKDHTADLVPAKEANVKYPQEVIRFYEERLKMQSR' A
#
# COMPACT_ATOMS: atom_id res chain seq x y z
N GLU A 1 -19.67 -3.91 22.38
CA GLU A 1 -19.44 -2.46 22.29
C GLU A 1 -18.92 -2.13 20.89
N LYS A 2 -19.59 -1.24 20.16
CA LYS A 2 -19.31 -0.95 18.75
C LYS A 2 -18.29 0.18 18.63
N LYS A 3 -17.45 0.06 17.59
CA LYS A 3 -16.85 1.10 16.74
C LYS A 3 -16.20 2.30 17.44
N GLU A 4 -14.93 2.51 17.11
CA GLU A 4 -14.47 3.80 16.56
C GLU A 4 -13.16 3.56 15.79
N ILE A 5 -13.31 3.36 14.48
CA ILE A 5 -12.22 3.45 13.51
C ILE A 5 -12.04 4.96 13.33
N ALA A 6 -11.01 5.51 13.97
CA ALA A 6 -10.68 6.92 13.86
C ALA A 6 -10.23 7.24 12.43
N ALA A 7 -11.19 7.70 11.64
CA ALA A 7 -10.94 8.44 10.42
C ALA A 7 -10.51 9.87 10.79
N THR A 8 -9.21 10.12 10.78
CA THR A 8 -8.58 11.45 10.78
C THR A 8 -7.25 11.23 10.04
N SER A 9 -6.91 11.86 8.91
CA SER A 9 -7.09 13.26 8.53
C SER A 9 -7.06 13.33 7.00
N SER A 10 -8.03 14.03 6.40
CA SER A 10 -7.93 14.49 5.01
C SER A 10 -6.91 15.64 4.94
N GLU A 11 -5.64 15.33 5.17
CA GLU A 11 -4.55 16.21 4.79
C GLU A 11 -4.38 16.05 3.29
N LYS A 12 -4.37 17.18 2.59
CA LYS A 12 -4.05 17.28 1.17
C LYS A 12 -2.62 16.78 0.99
N ARG A 13 -2.45 15.45 0.92
CA ARG A 13 -1.17 14.81 0.69
C ARG A 13 -0.69 15.30 -0.65
N GLU A 14 0.37 16.10 -0.62
CA GLU A 14 1.16 16.46 -1.79
C GLU A 14 1.34 15.20 -2.64
N GLU A 15 1.06 15.27 -3.95
CA GLU A 15 1.13 14.12 -4.85
C GLU A 15 2.59 13.68 -4.99
N LYS A 16 3.04 12.87 -4.04
CA LYS A 16 4.36 12.24 -4.09
C LYS A 16 4.37 11.26 -5.26
N GLN A 17 5.45 11.32 -6.03
CA GLN A 17 5.67 10.34 -7.09
C GLN A 17 6.11 9.00 -6.45
N LEU A 18 5.30 7.97 -6.69
CA LEU A 18 5.60 6.62 -6.27
C LEU A 18 6.88 6.13 -6.97
N LEU A 19 7.80 5.57 -6.19
CA LEU A 19 9.03 4.96 -6.72
C LEU A 19 8.84 3.45 -6.90
N ARG A 20 8.43 2.76 -5.82
CA ARG A 20 8.09 1.33 -5.85
C ARG A 20 7.37 0.90 -4.57
N ILE A 21 6.62 -0.20 -4.67
CA ILE A 21 6.15 -0.93 -3.50
C ILE A 21 7.30 -1.83 -3.00
N VAL A 22 7.62 -1.74 -1.72
CA VAL A 22 8.73 -2.49 -1.10
C VAL A 22 8.25 -3.58 -0.15
N GLY A 23 7.01 -3.52 0.32
CA GLY A 23 6.52 -4.45 1.32
C GLY A 23 5.00 -4.45 1.46
N LEU A 24 4.54 -5.42 2.25
CA LEU A 24 3.16 -5.59 2.67
C LEU A 24 3.17 -5.87 4.17
N THR A 25 2.19 -5.34 4.89
CA THR A 25 1.93 -5.69 6.29
C THR A 25 0.43 -5.84 6.49
N ASP A 26 0.06 -6.79 7.33
CA ASP A 26 -1.28 -6.94 7.87
C ASP A 26 -1.35 -6.23 9.22
N THR A 27 -2.03 -5.07 9.25
CA THR A 27 -2.55 -4.54 10.51
C THR A 27 -3.92 -5.19 10.74
N PRO A 28 -4.40 -5.33 11.99
CA PRO A 28 -5.56 -6.18 12.29
C PRO A 28 -6.79 -5.80 11.45
N GLY A 29 -7.06 -6.61 10.42
CA GLY A 29 -8.20 -6.50 9.51
C GLY A 29 -7.97 -5.75 8.19
N GLU A 30 -6.79 -5.15 7.95
CA GLU A 30 -6.54 -4.43 6.68
C GLU A 30 -5.10 -4.54 6.18
N LEU A 31 -4.98 -4.91 4.89
CA LEU A 31 -3.71 -5.02 4.21
C LEU A 31 -3.17 -3.63 3.88
N HIS A 32 -1.90 -3.38 4.18
CA HIS A 32 -1.22 -2.13 3.88
C HIS A 32 0.04 -2.40 3.04
N PHE A 33 0.25 -1.57 2.03
CA PHE A 33 1.50 -1.54 1.26
C PHE A 33 2.48 -0.57 1.90
N LEU A 34 3.74 -0.98 1.99
CA LEU A 34 4.85 -0.07 2.24
C LEU A 34 5.33 0.48 0.90
N ILE A 35 5.03 1.76 0.66
CA ILE A 35 5.39 2.46 -0.57
C ILE A 35 6.63 3.30 -0.31
N LYS A 36 7.66 3.11 -1.14
CA LYS A 36 8.81 4.01 -1.20
C LYS A 36 8.53 5.08 -2.26
N TRP A 37 8.76 6.33 -1.91
CA TRP A 37 8.59 7.50 -2.76
C TRP A 37 9.93 7.95 -3.37
N LYS A 38 9.88 8.81 -4.39
CA LYS A 38 11.09 9.34 -5.05
C LYS A 38 11.95 10.25 -4.16
N ASP A 39 11.35 10.86 -3.14
CA ASP A 39 12.04 11.68 -2.13
C ASP A 39 12.74 10.84 -1.04
N HIS A 40 12.87 9.52 -1.27
CA HIS A 40 13.42 8.54 -0.33
C HIS A 40 12.60 8.32 0.96
N THR A 41 11.42 8.92 1.08
CA THR A 41 10.49 8.63 2.17
C THR A 41 9.73 7.33 1.93
N ALA A 42 9.16 6.74 2.98
CA ALA A 42 8.31 5.57 2.86
C ALA A 42 7.09 5.70 3.78
N ASP A 43 5.91 5.41 3.23
CA ASP A 43 4.64 5.50 3.95
C ASP A 43 3.85 4.20 3.81
N LEU A 44 3.04 3.90 4.84
CA LEU A 44 2.05 2.83 4.79
C LEU A 44 0.77 3.36 4.13
N VAL A 45 0.35 2.71 3.06
CA VAL A 45 -0.86 3.05 2.33
C VAL A 45 -1.81 1.85 2.33
N PRO A 46 -3.09 2.02 2.69
CA PRO A 46 -4.06 0.93 2.65
C PRO A 46 -4.14 0.31 1.24
N ALA A 47 -4.19 -1.01 1.16
CA ALA A 47 -4.24 -1.72 -0.11
C ALA A 47 -5.41 -1.27 -0.99
N LYS A 48 -6.56 -0.97 -0.38
CA LYS A 48 -7.73 -0.42 -1.10
C LYS A 48 -7.42 0.88 -1.84
N GLU A 49 -6.61 1.76 -1.25
CA GLU A 49 -6.22 3.02 -1.88
C GLU A 49 -5.16 2.79 -2.97
N ALA A 50 -4.13 1.99 -2.66
CA ALA A 50 -3.05 1.70 -3.59
C ALA A 50 -3.55 0.99 -4.87
N ASN A 51 -4.53 0.09 -4.75
CA ASN A 51 -5.13 -0.61 -5.88
C ASN A 51 -5.81 0.33 -6.88
N VAL A 52 -6.34 1.46 -6.40
CA VAL A 52 -7.01 2.46 -7.24
C VAL A 52 -6.02 3.47 -7.81
N LYS A 53 -5.08 3.97 -6.98
CA LYS A 53 -4.12 5.01 -7.39
C LYS A 53 -2.94 4.49 -8.22
N TYR A 54 -2.46 3.29 -7.92
CA TYR A 54 -1.22 2.74 -8.49
C TYR A 54 -1.39 1.27 -8.95
N PRO A 55 -2.40 0.96 -9.78
CA PRO A 55 -2.75 -0.42 -10.12
C PRO A 55 -1.60 -1.21 -10.75
N GLN A 56 -0.83 -0.57 -11.65
CA GLN A 56 0.28 -1.24 -12.35
C GLN A 56 1.39 -1.68 -11.40
N GLU A 57 1.72 -0.85 -10.40
CA GLU A 57 2.80 -1.19 -9.46
C GLU A 57 2.36 -2.21 -8.41
N VAL A 58 1.07 -2.20 -8.05
CA VAL A 58 0.49 -3.26 -7.23
C VAL A 58 0.57 -4.61 -7.95
N ILE A 59 0.15 -4.67 -9.22
CA ILE A 59 0.18 -5.90 -10.02
C ILE A 59 1.63 -6.40 -10.14
N ARG A 60 2.55 -5.54 -10.57
CA ARG A 60 3.96 -5.87 -10.71
C ARG A 60 4.56 -6.40 -9.41
N PHE A 61 4.24 -5.78 -8.29
CA PHE A 61 4.71 -6.22 -6.98
C PHE A 61 4.24 -7.64 -6.64
N TYR A 62 2.99 -7.99 -6.99
CA TYR A 62 2.50 -9.36 -6.82
C TYR A 62 3.18 -10.33 -7.78
N GLU A 63 3.37 -9.98 -9.05
CA GLU A 63 4.07 -10.81 -10.04
C GLU A 63 5.51 -11.12 -9.62
N GLU A 64 6.26 -10.14 -9.13
CA GLU A 64 7.64 -10.32 -8.66
C GLU A 64 7.74 -11.26 -7.44
N ARG A 65 6.67 -11.37 -6.65
CA ARG A 65 6.65 -12.17 -5.40
C ARG A 65 5.90 -13.49 -5.52
N LEU A 66 5.09 -13.64 -6.56
CA LEU A 66 4.33 -14.85 -6.81
C LEU A 66 5.25 -15.96 -7.29
N LYS A 67 5.82 -16.71 -6.34
CA LYS A 67 6.47 -17.98 -6.65
C LYS A 67 5.39 -19.02 -6.83
N MET A 68 5.07 -19.36 -8.07
CA MET A 68 4.20 -20.50 -8.37
C MET A 68 4.86 -21.76 -7.81
N GLN A 69 4.27 -22.33 -6.75
CA GLN A 69 4.65 -23.65 -6.27
C GLN A 69 4.00 -24.67 -7.22
N SER A 70 4.80 -25.26 -8.10
CA SER A 70 4.40 -26.47 -8.81
C SER A 70 4.20 -27.57 -7.76
N ARG A 71 3.00 -28.15 -7.72
CA ARG A 71 2.72 -29.35 -6.92
C ARG A 71 3.51 -30.55 -7.45
#